data_AF-C3MJJ9-F1
#
_entry.id   AF-C3MJJ9-F1
#
_cell.length_a   1.000
_cell.length_b   1.000
_cell.length_c   1.000
_cell.angle_alpha   90.00
_cell.angle_beta   90.00
_cell.angle_gamma   90.00
#
_symmetry.space_group_name_H-M   'P 1'
#
loop_
_entity.id
_entity.type
_entity.pdbx_description
1 polymer ?
#
loop_
_entity_poly.entity_id
_entity_poly.type
_entity_poly.pdbx_seq_one_letter_code
_entity_poly.pdbx_strand_id
1 'polypeptide(L)'
;MIRLDKNNFIPWISIVFLLFAYSIGTGLYITIQRVTYYPIFESKIVSVLLTIFSSSLMTLYNYKRYVFLVPLSLLSFFSVSLTPLIISIFILHELRKVDRTVSIILLIIDASMLSWLTLRLLLGINTYFSFPLMILEAGAPTVIPFIWFAGVVFSAYKRDYLSSKSQLFINPLIPFIVALLISLVPYFPFINPYKFPETVDFKYYYSWLLSPTLSGWFFYSRPLYLMLLYALSFIFKPYTVAYYEFAFLSILYVYSAYKLASALDKSIASLAALLAAVSPMLITFLYSGLEANLFSISLMFISMSYFLKKEKLSLAILFSLLSMFSHIYAWAQLSASIALYYLLKSIRLKSRPDNYTLTYLSFSIPFIAIGFFLILSGVFPVPMGLLNYNQLTYQIAVVSWGSNNALLYFLLSSFGNKYIKEEVLDFVYSISVFAIIFLAPATNLIIDLPLFIPAAYTIRNIDRQNVSVFLLLSLILWGIYMSINSVPML
;
A
#
# COMPACT_ATOMS: atom_id res chain seq x y z
N MET A 1 -18.39 22.72 -29.92
CA MET A 1 -19.76 22.52 -29.42
C MET A 1 -19.84 21.08 -28.90
N ILE A 2 -19.78 20.88 -27.58
CA ILE A 2 -19.54 19.58 -26.94
C ILE A 2 -20.90 18.91 -26.67
N ARG A 3 -21.20 17.79 -27.35
CA ARG A 3 -22.30 16.90 -26.94
C ARG A 3 -21.83 16.10 -25.72
N LEU A 4 -22.20 16.57 -24.53
CA LEU A 4 -22.26 15.71 -23.35
C LEU A 4 -23.43 14.74 -23.57
N ASP A 5 -23.17 13.43 -23.64
CA ASP A 5 -24.21 12.44 -23.41
C ASP A 5 -24.77 12.72 -22.01
N LYS A 6 -25.96 13.31 -21.95
CA LYS A 6 -26.42 14.14 -20.82
C LYS A 6 -26.43 13.46 -19.44
N ASN A 7 -26.24 12.14 -19.35
CA ASN A 7 -26.41 11.39 -18.10
C ASN A 7 -25.21 10.48 -17.71
N ASN A 8 -24.16 10.31 -18.51
CA ASN A 8 -23.08 9.34 -18.20
C ASN A 8 -22.21 9.73 -16.99
N PHE A 9 -22.29 10.98 -16.52
CA PHE A 9 -21.53 11.45 -15.36
C PHE A 9 -22.20 11.16 -14.02
N ILE A 10 -23.50 10.87 -14.02
CA ILE A 10 -24.29 10.74 -12.79
C ILE A 10 -23.80 9.58 -11.90
N PRO A 11 -23.45 8.39 -12.43
CA PRO A 11 -22.87 7.32 -11.62
C PRO A 11 -21.57 7.74 -10.92
N TRP A 12 -20.73 8.52 -11.59
CA TRP A 12 -19.46 9.01 -11.05
C TRP A 12 -19.65 10.04 -9.93
N ILE A 13 -20.58 10.97 -10.09
CA ILE A 13 -20.93 11.91 -9.02
C ILE A 13 -21.56 11.17 -7.83
N SER A 14 -22.44 10.20 -8.11
CA SER A 14 -23.14 9.43 -7.08
C SER A 14 -22.18 8.60 -6.22
N ILE A 15 -21.17 7.95 -6.82
CA ILE A 15 -20.19 7.18 -6.04
C ILE A 15 -19.33 8.09 -5.16
N VAL A 16 -18.96 9.28 -5.65
CA VAL A 16 -18.22 10.27 -4.85
C VAL A 16 -19.05 10.66 -3.64
N PHE A 17 -20.32 11.01 -3.83
CA PHE A 17 -21.19 11.35 -2.70
C PHE A 17 -21.37 10.21 -1.70
N LEU A 18 -21.38 8.94 -2.13
CA LEU A 18 -21.44 7.81 -1.20
C LEU A 18 -20.16 7.59 -0.42
N LEU A 19 -19.01 7.78 -1.06
CA LEU A 19 -17.72 7.74 -0.36
C LEU A 19 -17.67 8.85 0.69
N PHE A 20 -18.08 10.08 0.33
CA PHE A 20 -18.21 11.18 1.28
C PHE A 20 -19.23 10.89 2.40
N ALA A 21 -20.41 10.35 2.05
CA ALA A 21 -21.44 9.99 3.00
C ALA A 21 -20.90 9.00 4.03
N TYR A 22 -20.23 7.96 3.55
CA TYR A 22 -19.62 6.95 4.39
C TYR A 22 -18.56 7.55 5.30
N SER A 23 -17.59 8.28 4.74
CA SER A 23 -16.47 8.86 5.50
C SER A 23 -16.93 9.87 6.55
N ILE A 24 -17.92 10.72 6.24
CA ILE A 24 -18.51 11.66 7.21
C ILE A 24 -19.38 10.94 8.24
N GLY A 25 -20.02 9.83 7.87
CA GLY A 25 -20.84 9.02 8.77
C GLY A 25 -20.03 8.26 9.82
N THR A 26 -18.84 7.81 9.45
CA THR A 26 -17.91 7.11 10.36
C THR A 26 -16.87 8.03 11.01
N GLY A 27 -16.82 9.30 10.58
CA GLY A 27 -15.75 10.23 10.89
C GLY A 27 -14.49 9.97 10.07
N LEU A 28 -13.75 11.05 9.82
CA LEU A 28 -12.49 11.02 9.08
C LEU A 28 -11.32 10.84 10.04
N TYR A 29 -10.44 9.90 9.71
CA TYR A 29 -9.17 9.69 10.38
C TYR A 29 -8.11 10.40 9.57
N ILE A 30 -7.64 11.52 10.09
CA ILE A 30 -6.70 12.39 9.40
C ILE A 30 -5.42 12.43 10.23
N THR A 31 -4.29 12.15 9.57
CA THR A 31 -2.98 12.35 10.16
C THR A 31 -2.36 13.63 9.63
N ILE A 32 -1.96 14.50 10.57
CA ILE A 32 -1.22 15.74 10.31
C ILE A 32 -0.06 15.72 11.30
N GLN A 33 1.16 15.86 10.81
CA GLN A 33 2.37 15.98 11.66
C GLN A 33 2.48 14.89 12.72
N ARG A 34 2.24 13.63 12.33
CA ARG A 34 2.20 12.45 13.23
C ARG A 34 1.17 12.45 14.35
N VAL A 35 0.22 13.37 14.31
CA VAL A 35 -0.97 13.32 15.15
C VAL A 35 -2.10 12.79 14.28
N THR A 36 -2.57 11.59 14.59
CA THR A 36 -3.81 11.09 14.00
C THR A 36 -4.98 11.58 14.83
N TYR A 37 -5.87 12.33 14.19
CA TYR A 37 -7.09 12.83 14.80
C TYR A 37 -8.20 11.79 14.66
N TYR A 38 -8.78 11.42 15.80
CA TYR A 38 -9.80 10.37 15.91
C TYR A 38 -11.19 10.95 16.05
N PRO A 39 -12.14 10.25 15.43
CA PRO A 39 -12.89 10.74 14.25
C PRO A 39 -13.16 12.25 14.27
N ILE A 40 -12.69 12.97 13.26
CA ILE A 40 -13.05 14.39 13.04
C ILE A 40 -14.06 14.51 11.89
N PHE A 41 -14.83 15.61 11.89
CA PHE A 41 -15.89 15.87 10.90
C PHE A 41 -16.99 14.79 10.84
N GLU A 42 -17.25 14.05 11.94
CA GLU A 42 -18.35 13.10 12.00
C GLU A 42 -19.70 13.85 11.97
N SER A 43 -20.53 13.52 10.98
CA SER A 43 -21.90 14.03 10.91
C SER A 43 -22.85 12.99 10.31
N LYS A 44 -23.53 12.28 11.21
CA LYS A 44 -24.51 11.24 10.84
C LYS A 44 -25.62 11.81 9.96
N ILE A 45 -26.09 13.02 10.23
CA ILE A 45 -27.17 13.65 9.44
C ILE A 45 -26.71 13.97 8.02
N VAL A 46 -25.48 14.50 7.85
CA VAL A 46 -24.91 14.81 6.53
C VAL A 46 -24.66 13.52 5.75
N SER A 47 -24.18 12.47 6.43
CA SER A 47 -24.03 11.13 5.83
C SER A 47 -25.35 10.59 5.26
N VAL A 48 -26.43 10.65 6.04
CA VAL A 48 -27.76 10.23 5.60
C VAL A 48 -28.22 11.04 4.38
N LEU A 49 -28.09 12.37 4.45
CA LEU A 49 -28.49 13.26 3.35
C LEU A 49 -27.71 12.98 2.07
N LEU A 50 -26.39 12.80 2.16
CA LEU A 50 -25.53 12.47 1.01
C LEU A 50 -25.87 11.10 0.42
N THR A 51 -26.21 10.12 1.26
CA THR A 51 -26.63 8.78 0.82
C THR A 51 -27.94 8.85 0.04
N ILE A 52 -28.95 9.54 0.59
CA ILE A 52 -30.24 9.76 -0.08
C ILE A 52 -30.05 10.53 -1.39
N PHE A 53 -29.21 11.57 -1.38
CA PHE A 53 -28.92 12.37 -2.56
C PHE A 53 -28.27 11.54 -3.67
N SER A 54 -27.27 10.73 -3.34
CA SER A 54 -26.62 9.82 -4.28
C SER A 54 -27.58 8.79 -4.88
N SER A 55 -28.41 8.16 -4.04
CA SER A 55 -29.43 7.23 -4.52
C SER A 55 -30.46 7.91 -5.42
N SER A 56 -30.88 9.13 -5.09
CA SER A 56 -31.80 9.93 -5.90
C SER A 56 -31.19 10.28 -7.26
N LEU A 57 -29.91 10.66 -7.29
CA LEU A 57 -29.17 10.88 -8.54
C LEU A 57 -29.17 9.62 -9.42
N MET A 58 -28.90 8.44 -8.85
CA MET A 58 -28.93 7.18 -9.59
C MET A 58 -30.32 6.80 -10.10
N THR A 59 -31.37 7.09 -9.33
CA THR A 59 -32.75 6.92 -9.79
C THR A 59 -33.08 7.87 -10.95
N LEU A 60 -32.61 9.11 -10.91
CA LEU A 60 -32.75 10.06 -12.03
C LEU A 60 -31.97 9.59 -13.27
N TYR A 61 -30.81 8.99 -13.08
CA TYR A 61 -30.00 8.41 -14.15
C TYR A 61 -30.73 7.28 -14.88
N ASN A 62 -31.31 6.32 -14.14
CA ASN A 62 -32.09 5.23 -14.72
C ASN A 62 -33.14 4.69 -13.74
N TYR A 63 -34.33 5.29 -13.78
CA TYR A 63 -35.41 5.01 -12.85
C TYR A 63 -35.85 3.54 -12.89
N LYS A 64 -35.89 2.91 -14.07
CA LYS A 64 -36.34 1.51 -14.23
C LYS A 64 -35.48 0.53 -13.45
N ARG A 65 -34.19 0.84 -13.29
CA ARG A 65 -33.21 -0.06 -12.67
C ARG A 65 -32.91 0.30 -11.22
N TYR A 66 -32.96 1.59 -10.87
CA TYR A 66 -32.45 2.10 -9.59
C TYR A 66 -33.51 2.78 -8.71
N VAL A 67 -34.81 2.65 -9.01
CA VAL A 67 -35.87 3.22 -8.16
C VAL A 67 -35.80 2.71 -6.71
N PHE A 68 -35.37 1.46 -6.50
CA PHE A 68 -35.23 0.86 -5.17
C PHE A 68 -34.06 1.42 -4.35
N LEU A 69 -33.13 2.17 -4.95
CA LEU A 69 -32.02 2.76 -4.20
C LEU A 69 -32.50 3.83 -3.22
N VAL A 70 -33.55 4.60 -3.54
CA VAL A 70 -34.10 5.62 -2.63
C VAL A 70 -34.64 5.00 -1.33
N PRO A 71 -35.56 4.02 -1.35
CA PRO A 71 -35.99 3.37 -0.11
C PRO A 71 -34.85 2.61 0.59
N LEU A 72 -33.91 2.02 -0.16
CA LEU A 72 -32.71 1.39 0.42
C LEU A 72 -31.83 2.42 1.15
N SER A 73 -31.72 3.64 0.64
CA SER A 73 -30.95 4.72 1.26
C SER A 73 -31.50 5.17 2.61
N LEU A 74 -32.80 4.97 2.89
CA LEU A 74 -33.38 5.25 4.20
C LEU A 74 -32.84 4.33 5.30
N LEU A 75 -32.24 3.18 4.95
CA LEU A 75 -31.53 2.36 5.93
C LEU A 75 -30.33 3.09 6.55
N SER A 76 -29.85 4.18 5.94
CA SER A 76 -28.75 4.99 6.47
C SER A 76 -29.10 5.66 7.81
N PHE A 77 -30.40 5.86 8.12
CA PHE A 77 -30.84 6.29 9.45
C PHE A 77 -30.50 5.27 10.55
N PHE A 78 -30.40 3.98 10.19
CA PHE A 78 -30.03 2.90 11.11
C PHE A 78 -28.53 2.57 11.05
N SER A 79 -27.93 2.65 9.87
CA SER A 79 -26.50 2.39 9.68
C SER A 79 -25.84 3.30 8.64
N VAL A 80 -25.22 4.36 9.13
CA VAL A 80 -24.42 5.30 8.32
C VAL A 80 -23.14 4.66 7.73
N SER A 81 -22.72 3.49 8.23
CA SER A 81 -21.55 2.78 7.74
C SER A 81 -21.90 1.71 6.69
N LEU A 82 -22.92 0.88 6.92
CA LEU A 82 -23.26 -0.21 6.01
C LEU A 82 -24.04 0.24 4.79
N THR A 83 -24.99 1.16 4.96
CA THR A 83 -25.91 1.53 3.88
C THR A 83 -25.19 2.17 2.68
N PRO A 84 -24.25 3.11 2.86
CA PRO A 84 -23.51 3.66 1.72
C PRO A 84 -22.70 2.60 0.97
N LEU A 85 -22.09 1.65 1.70
CA LEU A 85 -21.31 0.55 1.11
C LEU A 85 -22.19 -0.37 0.28
N ILE A 86 -23.37 -0.75 0.76
CA ILE A 86 -24.31 -1.60 0.01
C ILE A 86 -24.75 -0.90 -1.28
N ILE A 87 -25.10 0.39 -1.21
CA ILE A 87 -25.53 1.16 -2.39
C ILE A 87 -24.40 1.30 -3.40
N SER A 88 -23.15 1.45 -2.93
CA SER A 88 -21.97 1.58 -3.79
C SER A 88 -21.82 0.39 -4.76
N ILE A 89 -22.19 -0.83 -4.36
CA ILE A 89 -22.12 -2.04 -5.19
C ILE A 89 -22.94 -1.88 -6.49
N PHE A 90 -24.14 -1.32 -6.38
CA PHE A 90 -25.03 -1.12 -7.52
C PHE A 90 -24.51 -0.04 -8.48
N ILE A 91 -23.83 0.98 -7.94
CA ILE A 91 -23.27 2.09 -8.73
C ILE A 91 -21.98 1.67 -9.40
N LEU A 92 -21.13 0.91 -8.71
CA LEU A 92 -19.91 0.31 -9.25
C LEU A 92 -20.18 -0.53 -10.50
N HIS A 93 -21.38 -1.11 -10.63
CA HIS A 93 -21.79 -1.80 -11.84
C HIS A 93 -21.89 -0.88 -13.08
N GLU A 94 -22.32 0.37 -12.90
CA GLU A 94 -22.46 1.37 -13.97
C GLU A 94 -21.17 2.13 -14.28
N LEU A 95 -20.26 2.18 -13.30
CA LEU A 95 -18.93 2.80 -13.43
C LEU A 95 -17.99 2.07 -14.39
N ARG A 96 -18.45 0.99 -15.04
CA ARG A 96 -17.72 0.29 -16.10
C ARG A 96 -17.30 1.19 -17.27
N LYS A 97 -17.94 2.36 -17.44
CA LYS A 97 -17.56 3.37 -18.42
C LYS A 97 -16.89 4.55 -17.70
N VAL A 98 -15.58 4.66 -17.83
CA VAL A 98 -14.83 5.84 -17.37
C VAL A 98 -15.19 7.02 -18.27
N ASP A 99 -15.82 8.07 -17.70
CA ASP A 99 -16.22 9.26 -18.44
C ASP A 99 -15.28 10.47 -18.22
N ARG A 100 -15.43 11.53 -19.01
CA ARG A 100 -14.59 12.74 -19.01
C ARG A 100 -14.70 13.47 -17.68
N THR A 101 -15.85 13.34 -17.02
CA THR A 101 -16.12 13.94 -15.71
C THR A 101 -15.15 13.44 -14.65
N VAL A 102 -14.73 12.18 -14.70
CA VAL A 102 -13.73 11.63 -13.76
C VAL A 102 -12.41 12.38 -13.87
N SER A 103 -11.96 12.61 -15.11
CA SER A 103 -10.75 13.37 -15.36
C SER A 103 -10.84 14.80 -14.84
N ILE A 104 -12.01 15.43 -14.96
CA ILE A 104 -12.22 16.80 -14.47
C ILE A 104 -12.22 16.84 -12.93
N ILE A 105 -12.89 15.88 -12.27
CA ILE A 105 -12.91 15.79 -10.82
C ILE A 105 -11.49 15.57 -10.27
N LEU A 106 -10.75 14.60 -10.81
CA LEU A 106 -9.37 14.35 -10.39
C LEU A 106 -8.48 15.56 -10.64
N LEU A 107 -8.60 16.23 -11.79
CA LEU A 107 -7.86 17.45 -12.08
C LEU A 107 -8.12 18.56 -11.04
N ILE A 108 -9.37 18.75 -10.61
CA ILE A 108 -9.71 19.75 -9.59
C ILE A 108 -9.07 19.38 -8.24
N ILE A 109 -9.14 18.10 -7.85
CA ILE A 109 -8.55 17.60 -6.61
C ILE A 109 -7.03 17.79 -6.64
N ASP A 110 -6.36 17.38 -7.71
CA ASP A 110 -4.92 17.50 -7.89
C ASP A 110 -4.47 18.97 -7.91
N ALA A 111 -5.22 19.85 -8.59
CA ALA A 111 -4.94 21.28 -8.64
C ALA A 111 -5.08 21.96 -7.27
N SER A 112 -6.09 21.57 -6.49
CA SER A 112 -6.25 22.01 -5.10
C SER A 112 -5.03 21.61 -4.28
N MET A 113 -4.60 20.35 -4.41
CA MET A 113 -3.46 19.84 -3.65
C MET A 113 -2.12 20.47 -4.06
N LEU A 114 -1.90 20.72 -5.35
CA LEU A 114 -0.74 21.48 -5.83
C LEU A 114 -0.74 22.91 -5.28
N SER A 115 -1.91 23.54 -5.16
CA SER A 115 -2.06 24.85 -4.52
C SER A 115 -1.68 24.79 -3.03
N TRP A 116 -2.09 23.73 -2.32
CA TRP A 116 -1.63 23.50 -0.95
C TRP A 116 -0.11 23.34 -0.86
N LEU A 117 0.49 22.49 -1.71
CA LEU A 117 1.93 22.23 -1.72
C LEU A 117 2.74 23.50 -1.99
N THR A 118 2.33 24.29 -2.98
CA THR A 118 3.02 25.54 -3.33
C THR A 118 2.98 26.54 -2.18
N LEU A 119 1.80 26.77 -1.57
CA LEU A 119 1.67 27.64 -0.40
C LEU A 119 2.47 27.12 0.80
N ARG A 120 2.46 25.81 1.03
CA ARG A 120 3.18 25.19 2.14
C ARG A 120 4.70 25.28 1.97
N LEU A 121 5.21 24.99 0.78
CA LEU A 121 6.66 24.97 0.51
C LEU A 121 7.23 26.38 0.34
N LEU A 122 6.51 27.32 -0.29
CA LEU A 122 7.01 28.67 -0.56
C LEU A 122 6.76 29.64 0.60
N LEU A 123 5.62 29.53 1.27
CA LEU A 123 5.16 30.50 2.26
C LEU A 123 5.03 29.91 3.68
N GLY A 124 5.21 28.59 3.84
CA GLY A 124 5.00 27.92 5.13
C GLY A 124 3.53 27.82 5.56
N ILE A 125 2.58 28.30 4.75
CA ILE A 125 1.17 28.43 5.12
C ILE A 125 0.49 27.06 5.01
N ASN A 126 -0.20 26.64 6.07
CA ASN A 126 -1.08 25.48 6.03
C ASN A 126 -2.51 25.93 5.69
N THR A 127 -3.07 25.43 4.59
CA THR A 127 -4.43 25.76 4.13
C THR A 127 -5.31 24.52 4.04
N TYR A 128 -6.62 24.70 3.82
CA TYR A 128 -7.56 23.59 3.64
C TYR A 128 -7.56 22.99 2.23
N PHE A 129 -6.70 23.45 1.32
CA PHE A 129 -6.66 22.97 -0.05
C PHE A 129 -6.17 21.51 -0.19
N SER A 130 -5.58 20.92 0.85
CA SER A 130 -5.25 19.49 0.89
C SER A 130 -6.47 18.59 1.11
N PHE A 131 -7.55 19.11 1.71
CA PHE A 131 -8.70 18.31 2.13
C PHE A 131 -9.35 17.47 1.02
N PRO A 132 -9.57 17.97 -0.21
CA PRO A 132 -10.19 17.15 -1.26
C PRO A 132 -9.42 15.86 -1.53
N LEU A 133 -8.09 15.92 -1.63
CA LEU A 133 -7.27 14.73 -1.84
C LEU A 133 -7.20 13.88 -0.58
N MET A 134 -7.12 14.49 0.60
CA MET A 134 -7.13 13.75 1.86
C MET A 134 -8.44 12.98 2.05
N ILE A 135 -9.59 13.50 1.65
CA ILE A 135 -10.86 12.76 1.73
C ILE A 135 -10.91 11.62 0.70
N LEU A 136 -10.33 11.83 -0.49
CA LEU A 136 -10.23 10.79 -1.51
C LEU A 136 -9.34 9.63 -1.05
N GLU A 137 -8.22 9.94 -0.40
CA GLU A 137 -7.24 8.96 0.03
C GLU A 137 -7.53 8.39 1.41
N ALA A 138 -8.02 9.19 2.36
CA ALA A 138 -8.46 8.71 3.66
C ALA A 138 -9.62 7.75 3.45
N GLY A 139 -9.32 6.46 3.53
CA GLY A 139 -10.36 5.46 3.74
C GLY A 139 -11.06 5.74 5.07
N ALA A 140 -12.18 5.05 5.31
CA ALA A 140 -12.40 4.68 6.69
C ALA A 140 -11.52 3.44 6.95
N PRO A 141 -10.72 3.43 8.02
CA PRO A 141 -9.94 2.27 8.44
C PRO A 141 -10.76 0.99 8.51
N THR A 142 -12.07 1.13 8.74
CA THR A 142 -13.07 0.06 8.75
C THR A 142 -13.31 -0.59 7.38
N VAL A 143 -13.15 0.11 6.25
CA VAL A 143 -13.34 -0.44 4.88
C VAL A 143 -12.11 -1.16 4.37
N ILE A 144 -10.93 -0.68 4.74
CA ILE A 144 -9.66 -1.17 4.21
C ILE A 144 -9.54 -2.71 4.29
N PRO A 145 -9.86 -3.39 5.41
CA PRO A 145 -9.86 -4.85 5.47
C PRO A 145 -10.78 -5.52 4.44
N PHE A 146 -11.98 -4.98 4.23
CA PHE A 146 -12.91 -5.52 3.22
C PHE A 146 -12.37 -5.39 1.80
N ILE A 147 -11.65 -4.30 1.49
CA ILE A 147 -11.01 -4.12 0.18
C ILE A 147 -9.90 -5.15 -0.03
N TRP A 148 -9.12 -5.46 1.01
CA TRP A 148 -8.09 -6.50 0.94
C TRP A 148 -8.71 -7.87 0.63
N PHE A 149 -9.79 -8.24 1.32
CA PHE A 149 -10.54 -9.48 1.04
C PHE A 149 -11.20 -9.47 -0.34
N ALA A 150 -11.75 -8.34 -0.80
CA ALA A 150 -12.25 -8.22 -2.17
C ALA A 150 -11.14 -8.50 -3.21
N GLY A 151 -9.89 -8.18 -2.90
CA GLY A 151 -8.74 -8.47 -3.75
C GLY A 151 -8.46 -9.98 -3.87
N VAL A 152 -8.76 -10.77 -2.85
CA VAL A 152 -8.70 -12.24 -2.89
C VAL A 152 -9.82 -12.78 -3.78
N VAL A 153 -11.02 -12.20 -3.69
CA VAL A 153 -12.12 -12.58 -4.59
C VAL A 153 -11.76 -12.25 -6.04
N PHE A 154 -11.20 -11.08 -6.31
CA PHE A 154 -10.79 -10.69 -7.67
C PHE A 154 -9.62 -11.52 -8.21
N SER A 155 -8.72 -12.02 -7.36
CA SER A 155 -7.65 -12.92 -7.81
C SER A 155 -8.20 -14.25 -8.33
N ALA A 156 -9.33 -14.73 -7.79
CA ALA A 156 -10.01 -15.94 -8.27
C ALA A 156 -10.68 -15.76 -9.64
N TYR A 157 -11.12 -14.54 -9.99
CA TYR A 157 -11.74 -14.22 -11.28
C TYR A 157 -10.70 -13.71 -12.29
N LYS A 158 -9.85 -14.62 -12.77
CA LYS A 158 -8.80 -14.28 -13.75
C LYS A 158 -9.36 -13.73 -15.05
N ARG A 159 -8.72 -12.67 -15.57
CA ARG A 159 -8.99 -12.08 -16.88
C ARG A 159 -7.79 -12.22 -17.78
N ASP A 160 -7.97 -12.93 -18.89
CA ASP A 160 -6.91 -13.14 -19.89
C ASP A 160 -6.67 -11.91 -20.79
N TYR A 161 -7.63 -10.99 -20.86
CA TYR A 161 -7.57 -9.83 -21.74
C TYR A 161 -6.94 -8.61 -21.04
N LEU A 162 -5.68 -8.31 -21.39
CA LEU A 162 -5.08 -6.99 -21.19
C LEU A 162 -5.56 -6.07 -22.33
N SER A 163 -6.22 -4.98 -21.98
CA SER A 163 -6.64 -3.97 -22.98
C SER A 163 -5.38 -3.38 -23.62
N SER A 164 -5.25 -3.48 -24.94
CA SER A 164 -4.08 -3.01 -25.69
C SER A 164 -3.97 -1.47 -25.77
N LYS A 165 -4.77 -0.72 -25.00
CA LYS A 165 -5.23 0.62 -25.44
C LYS A 165 -4.62 1.83 -24.75
N SER A 166 -3.82 1.70 -23.69
CA SER A 166 -2.97 2.83 -23.26
C SER A 166 -1.63 2.37 -22.68
N GLN A 167 -0.55 2.54 -23.44
CA GLN A 167 0.80 2.44 -22.90
C GLN A 167 1.14 3.79 -22.26
N LEU A 168 0.96 3.88 -20.94
CA LEU A 168 1.57 4.95 -20.16
C LEU A 168 3.08 4.75 -20.15
N PHE A 169 3.80 5.55 -20.93
CA PHE A 169 5.25 5.57 -20.87
C PHE A 169 5.70 6.34 -19.62
N ILE A 170 6.30 5.62 -18.68
CA ILE A 170 6.96 6.21 -17.51
C ILE A 170 8.46 6.06 -17.72
N ASN A 171 9.17 7.20 -17.77
CA ASN A 171 10.63 7.20 -17.83
C ASN A 171 11.17 6.46 -16.58
N PRO A 172 12.07 5.46 -16.74
CA PRO A 172 12.60 4.66 -15.63
C PRO A 172 13.30 5.47 -14.52
N LEU A 173 13.70 6.72 -14.78
CA LEU A 173 14.31 7.59 -13.77
C LEU A 173 13.28 8.27 -12.85
N ILE A 174 12.05 8.49 -13.31
CA ILE A 174 11.00 9.18 -12.53
C ILE A 174 10.73 8.48 -11.19
N PRO A 175 10.58 7.14 -11.12
CA PRO A 175 10.41 6.44 -9.83
C PRO A 175 11.48 6.78 -8.79
N PHE A 176 12.74 6.87 -9.20
CA PHE A 176 13.85 7.17 -8.31
C PHE A 176 13.84 8.62 -7.84
N ILE A 177 13.49 9.56 -8.73
CA ILE A 177 13.32 10.98 -8.38
C ILE A 177 12.20 11.11 -7.35
N VAL A 178 11.05 10.46 -7.57
CA VAL A 178 9.91 10.51 -6.65
C VAL A 178 10.25 9.88 -5.30
N ALA A 179 10.95 8.74 -5.28
CA ALA A 179 11.39 8.10 -4.05
C ALA A 179 12.35 8.99 -3.23
N LEU A 180 13.30 9.65 -3.92
CA LEU A 180 14.18 10.63 -3.30
C LEU A 180 13.42 11.84 -2.79
N LEU A 181 12.44 12.35 -3.53
CA LEU A 181 11.59 13.44 -3.04
C LEU A 181 10.86 13.03 -1.75
N ILE A 182 10.19 11.87 -1.75
CA ILE A 182 9.45 11.38 -0.57
C ILE A 182 10.37 11.15 0.63
N SER A 183 11.59 10.67 0.41
CA SER A 183 12.54 10.41 1.50
C SER A 183 13.36 11.63 1.93
N LEU A 184 13.54 12.66 1.10
CA LEU A 184 14.41 13.80 1.43
C LEU A 184 13.67 15.08 1.80
N VAL A 185 12.44 15.27 1.31
CA VAL A 185 11.58 16.41 1.68
C VAL A 185 11.45 16.60 3.21
N PRO A 186 11.31 15.54 4.03
CA PRO A 186 11.22 15.67 5.50
C PRO A 186 12.48 16.25 6.14
N TYR A 187 13.63 16.19 5.46
CA TYR A 187 14.91 16.68 5.95
C TYR A 187 15.21 18.13 5.54
N PHE A 188 14.33 18.77 4.77
CA PHE A 188 14.54 20.15 4.38
C PHE A 188 14.44 21.11 5.59
N PRO A 189 15.36 22.09 5.74
CA PRO A 189 15.40 22.96 6.91
C PRO A 189 14.12 23.76 7.19
N PHE A 190 13.34 24.07 6.15
CA PHE A 190 12.08 24.80 6.31
C PHE A 190 10.88 23.89 6.67
N ILE A 191 11.01 22.57 6.48
CA ILE A 191 10.04 21.57 6.92
C ILE A 191 10.40 21.04 8.31
N ASN A 192 11.70 20.80 8.55
CA ASN A 192 12.24 20.24 9.78
C ASN A 192 13.44 21.08 10.29
N PRO A 193 13.20 22.29 10.79
CA PRO A 193 14.27 23.20 11.24
C PRO A 193 15.11 22.64 12.38
N TYR A 194 14.49 21.79 13.21
CA TYR A 194 15.13 21.17 14.37
C TYR A 194 15.84 19.85 14.04
N LYS A 195 15.80 19.41 12.78
CA LYS A 195 16.38 18.12 12.32
C LYS A 195 15.94 16.95 13.19
N PHE A 196 14.67 16.92 13.58
CA PHE A 196 14.13 15.75 14.26
C PHE A 196 14.29 14.53 13.38
N PRO A 197 14.71 13.38 13.94
CA PRO A 197 14.68 12.14 13.22
C PRO A 197 13.28 11.89 12.74
N GLU A 198 13.19 11.53 11.47
CA GLU A 198 11.93 11.13 10.92
C GLU A 198 11.55 9.81 11.57
N THR A 199 12.22 8.70 11.34
CA THR A 199 11.67 7.40 11.75
C THR A 199 11.64 7.18 13.28
N VAL A 200 10.60 6.51 13.79
CA VAL A 200 10.46 6.23 15.24
C VAL A 200 11.57 5.32 15.76
N ASP A 201 12.04 4.38 14.94
CA ASP A 201 13.10 3.44 15.33
C ASP A 201 14.51 4.03 15.21
N PHE A 202 14.68 5.27 14.73
CA PHE A 202 15.97 5.97 14.71
C PHE A 202 16.72 5.80 16.03
N LYS A 203 16.03 5.95 17.17
CA LYS A 203 16.64 5.83 18.50
C LYS A 203 17.24 4.44 18.75
N TYR A 204 16.59 3.37 18.27
CA TYR A 204 17.07 2.00 18.45
C TYR A 204 18.31 1.75 17.59
N TYR A 205 18.28 2.14 16.32
CA TYR A 205 19.44 2.02 15.44
C TYR A 205 20.61 2.88 15.91
N TYR A 206 20.37 4.15 16.23
CA TYR A 206 21.41 5.05 16.71
C TYR A 206 22.04 4.57 18.03
N SER A 207 21.23 4.15 19.01
CA SER A 207 21.74 3.64 20.28
C SER A 207 22.58 2.37 20.10
N TRP A 208 22.15 1.44 19.25
CA TRP A 208 22.90 0.23 18.97
C TRP A 208 24.21 0.53 18.23
N LEU A 209 24.24 1.50 17.30
CA LEU A 209 25.47 1.91 16.63
C LEU A 209 26.49 2.58 17.56
N LEU A 210 26.03 3.26 18.62
CA LEU A 210 26.91 3.80 19.66
C LEU A 210 27.48 2.72 20.58
N SER A 211 26.75 1.62 20.78
CA SER A 211 27.14 0.54 21.69
C SER A 211 26.64 -0.82 21.19
N PRO A 212 27.32 -1.40 20.18
CA PRO A 212 26.86 -2.63 19.53
C PRO A 212 26.84 -3.81 20.50
N THR A 213 25.70 -4.49 20.58
CA THR A 213 25.57 -5.77 21.28
C THR A 213 25.27 -6.88 20.28
N LEU A 214 26.03 -7.99 20.35
CA LEU A 214 25.82 -9.19 19.51
C LEU A 214 24.82 -10.17 20.14
N SER A 215 24.01 -9.69 21.08
CA SER A 215 23.02 -10.45 21.82
C SER A 215 21.70 -9.71 21.91
N GLY A 216 20.63 -10.47 22.17
CA GLY A 216 19.28 -9.96 22.30
C GLY A 216 18.49 -9.95 20.98
N TRP A 217 17.17 -9.85 21.11
CA TRP A 217 16.22 -9.96 20.00
C TRP A 217 16.50 -8.96 18.86
N PHE A 218 16.95 -7.75 19.21
CA PHE A 218 17.23 -6.70 18.23
C PHE A 218 18.40 -7.11 17.33
N PHE A 219 19.45 -7.74 17.86
CA PHE A 219 20.51 -8.28 17.02
C PHE A 219 20.10 -9.57 16.31
N TYR A 220 19.49 -10.52 17.03
CA TYR A 220 19.14 -11.84 16.49
C TYR A 220 18.14 -11.79 15.33
N SER A 221 17.26 -10.79 15.30
CA SER A 221 16.26 -10.65 14.23
C SER A 221 16.79 -10.01 12.94
N ARG A 222 17.91 -9.27 13.00
CA ARG A 222 18.44 -8.43 11.91
C ARG A 222 19.98 -8.28 11.93
N PRO A 223 20.74 -9.37 12.12
CA PRO A 223 22.18 -9.29 12.36
C PRO A 223 22.96 -8.69 11.18
N LEU A 224 22.64 -9.09 9.94
CA LEU A 224 23.33 -8.59 8.76
C LEU A 224 23.09 -7.09 8.56
N TYR A 225 21.85 -6.65 8.75
CA TYR A 225 21.49 -5.25 8.58
C TYR A 225 22.24 -4.35 9.56
N LEU A 226 22.27 -4.74 10.84
CA LEU A 226 23.01 -3.99 11.86
C LEU A 226 24.52 -3.99 11.62
N MET A 227 25.10 -5.11 11.18
CA MET A 227 26.51 -5.17 10.81
C MET A 227 26.84 -4.25 9.62
N LEU A 228 25.95 -4.17 8.61
CA LEU A 228 26.10 -3.25 7.49
C LEU A 228 26.10 -1.79 7.96
N LEU A 229 25.13 -1.40 8.78
CA LEU A 229 25.06 -0.04 9.33
C LEU A 229 26.28 0.27 10.20
N TYR A 230 26.74 -0.70 10.99
CA TYR A 230 27.94 -0.55 11.80
C TYR A 230 29.18 -0.27 10.94
N ALA A 231 29.36 -1.03 9.87
CA ALA A 231 30.45 -0.80 8.91
C ALA A 231 30.38 0.61 8.30
N LEU A 232 29.18 1.05 7.89
CA LEU A 232 28.97 2.41 7.36
C LEU A 232 29.21 3.51 8.40
N SER A 233 28.98 3.22 9.68
CA SER A 233 29.15 4.18 10.77
C SER A 233 30.60 4.60 10.98
N PHE A 234 31.57 3.75 10.61
CA PHE A 234 32.99 4.13 10.62
C PHE A 234 33.32 5.23 9.59
N ILE A 235 32.55 5.34 8.51
CA ILE A 235 32.77 6.31 7.44
C ILE A 235 31.94 7.57 7.68
N PHE A 236 30.64 7.40 7.98
CA PHE A 236 29.68 8.51 8.01
C PHE A 236 29.30 8.98 9.43
N LYS A 237 29.80 8.30 10.48
CA LYS A 237 29.40 8.43 11.88
C LYS A 237 28.02 7.82 12.18
N PRO A 238 27.81 7.26 13.39
CA PRO A 238 26.55 6.60 13.78
C PRO A 238 25.28 7.41 13.54
N TYR A 239 25.30 8.70 13.91
CA TYR A 239 24.13 9.58 13.77
C TYR A 239 23.70 9.73 12.32
N THR A 240 24.64 10.05 11.42
CA THR A 240 24.37 10.27 10.00
C THR A 240 23.81 9.01 9.33
N VAL A 241 24.35 7.84 9.68
CA VAL A 241 23.88 6.55 9.15
C VAL A 241 22.43 6.30 9.57
N ALA A 242 22.13 6.37 10.87
CA ALA A 242 20.77 6.18 11.37
C ALA A 242 19.79 7.24 10.85
N TYR A 243 20.27 8.46 10.59
CA TYR A 243 19.42 9.57 10.15
C TYR A 243 19.06 9.51 8.66
N TYR A 244 19.97 9.04 7.79
CA TYR A 244 19.77 9.06 6.33
C TYR A 244 19.56 7.68 5.69
N GLU A 245 19.60 6.58 6.46
CA GLU A 245 19.47 5.23 5.91
C GLU A 245 18.20 5.04 5.06
N PHE A 246 17.08 5.67 5.47
CA PHE A 246 15.81 5.54 4.76
C PHE A 246 15.89 6.00 3.30
N ALA A 247 16.64 7.06 2.99
CA ALA A 247 16.78 7.56 1.62
C ALA A 247 17.41 6.51 0.70
N PHE A 248 18.44 5.81 1.18
CA PHE A 248 19.05 4.70 0.45
C PHE A 248 18.08 3.52 0.29
N LEU A 249 17.38 3.16 1.36
CA LEU A 249 16.39 2.07 1.33
C LEU A 249 15.26 2.35 0.34
N SER A 250 14.80 3.59 0.25
CA SER A 250 13.75 3.99 -0.70
C SER A 250 14.17 3.71 -2.14
N ILE A 251 15.42 4.00 -2.51
CA ILE A 251 15.98 3.71 -3.83
C ILE A 251 16.06 2.19 -4.06
N LEU A 252 16.58 1.44 -3.09
CA LEU A 252 16.70 0.00 -3.18
C LEU A 252 15.32 -0.66 -3.35
N TYR A 253 14.33 -0.18 -2.61
CA TYR A 253 12.95 -0.64 -2.68
C TYR A 253 12.36 -0.41 -4.07
N VAL A 254 12.47 0.80 -4.62
CA VAL A 254 12.00 1.13 -5.97
C VAL A 254 12.70 0.29 -7.04
N TYR A 255 14.01 0.08 -6.91
CA TYR A 255 14.76 -0.82 -7.80
C TYR A 255 14.27 -2.27 -7.71
N SER A 256 14.04 -2.77 -6.49
CA SER A 256 13.54 -4.13 -6.27
C SER A 256 12.13 -4.32 -6.85
N ALA A 257 11.28 -3.30 -6.72
CA ALA A 257 9.93 -3.27 -7.29
C ALA A 257 9.96 -3.30 -8.82
N TYR A 258 10.85 -2.51 -9.43
CA TYR A 258 11.11 -2.56 -10.87
C TYR A 258 11.55 -3.96 -11.32
N LYS A 259 12.49 -4.58 -10.59
CA LYS A 259 12.99 -5.92 -10.92
C LYS A 259 11.91 -6.97 -10.85
N LEU A 260 11.17 -7.02 -9.74
CA LEU A 260 10.07 -7.98 -9.54
C LEU A 260 8.98 -7.80 -10.59
N ALA A 261 8.54 -6.56 -10.84
CA ALA A 261 7.55 -6.29 -11.87
C ALA A 261 8.06 -6.67 -13.27
N SER A 262 9.32 -6.40 -13.59
CA SER A 262 9.93 -6.81 -14.86
C SER A 262 10.07 -8.34 -15.02
N ALA A 263 10.05 -9.11 -13.93
CA ALA A 263 9.99 -10.57 -14.00
C ALA A 263 8.64 -11.11 -14.45
N LEU A 264 7.58 -10.35 -14.17
CA LEU A 264 6.21 -10.71 -14.52
C LEU A 264 5.82 -10.12 -15.88
N ASP A 265 6.00 -8.81 -16.04
CA ASP A 265 5.66 -8.06 -17.23
C ASP A 265 6.51 -6.78 -17.30
N LYS A 266 7.46 -6.77 -18.23
CA LYS A 266 8.37 -5.64 -18.46
C LYS A 266 7.64 -4.33 -18.77
N SER A 267 6.44 -4.39 -19.36
CA SER A 267 5.70 -3.20 -19.76
C SER A 267 5.09 -2.41 -18.58
N ILE A 268 4.95 -3.03 -17.41
CA ILE A 268 4.51 -2.34 -16.19
C ILE A 268 5.66 -2.01 -15.24
N ALA A 269 6.90 -2.39 -15.55
CA ALA A 269 8.01 -2.32 -14.58
C ALA A 269 8.27 -0.90 -14.05
N SER A 270 8.36 0.10 -14.94
CA SER A 270 8.54 1.51 -14.53
C SER A 270 7.34 2.07 -13.77
N LEU A 271 6.13 1.68 -14.17
CA LEU A 271 4.88 2.10 -13.52
C LEU A 271 4.76 1.50 -12.11
N ALA A 272 5.09 0.21 -11.96
CA ALA A 272 5.13 -0.51 -10.70
C ALA A 272 6.19 0.09 -9.76
N ALA A 273 7.37 0.45 -10.28
CA ALA A 273 8.39 1.13 -9.50
C ALA A 273 7.94 2.51 -9.03
N LEU A 274 7.24 3.28 -9.87
CA LEU A 274 6.65 4.56 -9.49
C LEU A 274 5.61 4.39 -8.39
N LEU A 275 4.73 3.39 -8.50
CA LEU A 275 3.71 3.10 -7.49
C LEU A 275 4.32 2.61 -6.18
N ALA A 276 5.44 1.86 -6.23
CA ALA A 276 6.21 1.52 -5.06
C ALA A 276 6.72 2.80 -4.35
N ALA A 277 7.26 3.77 -5.10
CA ALA A 277 7.74 5.03 -4.54
C ALA A 277 6.67 5.81 -3.75
N VAL A 278 5.39 5.65 -4.08
CA VAL A 278 4.26 6.34 -3.43
C VAL A 278 3.37 5.40 -2.64
N SER A 279 3.88 4.20 -2.33
CA SER A 279 3.07 3.14 -1.73
C SER A 279 2.79 3.38 -0.24
N PRO A 280 1.65 2.91 0.28
CA PRO A 280 1.37 2.85 1.72
C PRO A 280 2.47 2.12 2.48
N MET A 281 3.09 1.12 1.85
CA MET A 281 4.27 0.43 2.35
C MET A 281 5.40 1.42 2.66
N LEU A 282 5.96 2.08 1.64
CA LEU A 282 7.09 2.99 1.82
C LEU A 282 6.78 4.11 2.83
N ILE A 283 5.58 4.69 2.76
CA ILE A 283 5.15 5.73 3.71
C ILE A 283 5.02 5.17 5.13
N THR A 284 4.51 3.96 5.33
CA THR A 284 4.48 3.34 6.67
C THR A 284 5.90 3.16 7.20
N PHE A 285 6.83 2.68 6.37
CA PHE A 285 8.23 2.49 6.77
C PHE A 285 8.91 3.81 7.14
N LEU A 286 8.56 4.90 6.45
CA LEU A 286 9.02 6.26 6.71
C LEU A 286 8.61 6.76 8.10
N TYR A 287 7.38 6.45 8.52
CA TYR A 287 6.86 6.87 9.82
C TYR A 287 7.31 5.93 10.94
N SER A 288 7.08 4.63 10.76
CA SER A 288 7.25 3.62 11.81
C SER A 288 8.71 3.23 12.06
N GLY A 289 9.62 3.48 11.12
CA GLY A 289 11.03 3.09 11.26
C GLY A 289 11.22 1.58 11.22
N LEU A 290 10.66 0.90 10.22
CA LEU A 290 10.88 -0.54 10.06
C LEU A 290 11.97 -0.79 9.01
N GLU A 291 13.12 -0.11 9.11
CA GLU A 291 14.16 -0.04 8.06
C GLU A 291 14.75 -1.40 7.71
N ALA A 292 15.06 -2.23 8.72
CA ALA A 292 15.55 -3.59 8.49
C ALA A 292 14.53 -4.44 7.72
N ASN A 293 13.24 -4.24 8.01
CA ASN A 293 12.16 -4.92 7.31
C ASN A 293 12.08 -4.45 5.84
N LEU A 294 12.08 -3.14 5.57
CA LEU A 294 12.10 -2.60 4.20
C LEU A 294 13.32 -3.11 3.39
N PHE A 295 14.51 -3.15 4.01
CA PHE A 295 15.71 -3.70 3.39
C PHE A 295 15.53 -5.18 3.06
N SER A 296 15.06 -5.99 4.03
CA SER A 296 14.82 -7.42 3.85
C SER A 296 13.81 -7.71 2.74
N ILE A 297 12.70 -6.98 2.68
CA ILE A 297 11.68 -7.17 1.63
C ILE A 297 12.22 -6.77 0.27
N SER A 298 12.99 -5.69 0.18
CA SER A 298 13.62 -5.28 -1.08
C SER A 298 14.55 -6.37 -1.62
N LEU A 299 15.35 -7.00 -0.75
CA LEU A 299 16.17 -8.15 -1.13
C LEU A 299 15.30 -9.36 -1.54
N MET A 300 14.19 -9.60 -0.84
CA MET A 300 13.28 -10.69 -1.18
C MET A 300 12.59 -10.47 -2.54
N PHE A 301 12.22 -9.24 -2.90
CA PHE A 301 11.70 -8.92 -4.23
C PHE A 301 12.73 -9.15 -5.33
N ILE A 302 14.00 -8.86 -5.08
CA ILE A 302 15.09 -9.21 -6.01
C ILE A 302 15.24 -10.74 -6.12
N SER A 303 15.20 -11.46 -4.99
CA SER A 303 15.21 -12.93 -4.97
C SER A 303 14.07 -13.51 -5.81
N MET A 304 12.83 -13.06 -5.54
CA MET A 304 11.63 -13.46 -6.27
C MET A 304 11.75 -13.13 -7.76
N SER A 305 12.35 -11.99 -8.14
CA SER A 305 12.58 -11.66 -9.54
C SER A 305 13.44 -12.70 -10.26
N TYR A 306 14.54 -13.15 -9.64
CA TYR A 306 15.40 -14.19 -10.22
C TYR A 306 14.70 -15.55 -10.23
N PHE A 307 14.01 -15.88 -9.14
CA PHE A 307 13.25 -17.11 -8.98
C PHE A 307 12.16 -17.26 -10.04
N LEU A 308 11.32 -16.24 -10.23
CA LEU A 308 10.22 -16.26 -11.19
C LEU A 308 10.69 -16.29 -12.64
N LYS A 309 11.78 -15.60 -12.97
CA LYS A 309 12.42 -15.70 -14.30
C LYS A 309 13.12 -17.04 -14.55
N LYS A 310 13.32 -17.84 -13.50
CA LYS A 310 14.17 -19.04 -13.51
C LYS A 310 15.60 -18.75 -13.97
N GLU A 311 16.11 -17.57 -13.61
CA GLU A 311 17.45 -17.10 -13.97
C GLU A 311 18.34 -17.13 -12.73
N LYS A 312 19.64 -17.46 -12.92
CA LYS A 312 20.70 -17.30 -11.91
C LYS A 312 20.28 -17.74 -10.50
N LEU A 313 19.99 -19.04 -10.34
CA LEU A 313 19.52 -19.64 -9.08
C LEU A 313 20.38 -19.24 -7.87
N SER A 314 21.69 -19.15 -8.04
CA SER A 314 22.62 -18.71 -6.99
C SER A 314 22.31 -17.31 -6.48
N LEU A 315 21.89 -16.38 -7.34
CA LEU A 315 21.48 -15.03 -6.93
C LEU A 315 20.13 -15.06 -6.23
N ALA A 316 19.14 -15.84 -6.70
CA ALA A 316 17.88 -16.01 -5.99
C ALA A 316 18.12 -16.50 -4.55
N ILE A 317 18.93 -17.55 -4.38
CA ILE A 317 19.29 -18.08 -3.06
C ILE A 317 20.05 -17.05 -2.23
N LEU A 318 21.06 -16.38 -2.81
CA LEU A 318 21.85 -15.38 -2.12
C LEU A 318 20.98 -14.23 -1.59
N PHE A 319 20.11 -13.65 -2.43
CA PHE A 319 19.24 -12.56 -2.01
C PHE A 319 18.20 -12.99 -0.98
N SER A 320 17.68 -14.22 -1.08
CA SER A 320 16.82 -14.81 -0.04
C SER A 320 17.55 -14.94 1.30
N LEU A 321 18.81 -15.39 1.30
CA LEU A 321 19.63 -15.46 2.50
C LEU A 321 19.94 -14.11 3.12
N LEU A 322 20.35 -13.14 2.30
CA LEU A 322 20.63 -11.79 2.77
C LEU A 322 19.36 -11.17 3.37
N SER A 323 18.19 -11.42 2.75
CA SER A 323 16.88 -11.02 3.30
C SER A 323 16.61 -11.64 4.67
N MET A 324 16.83 -12.95 4.83
CA MET A 324 16.65 -13.68 6.10
C MET A 324 17.50 -13.08 7.23
N PHE A 325 18.79 -12.84 6.99
CA PHE A 325 19.69 -12.25 7.99
C PHE A 325 19.49 -10.76 8.19
N SER A 326 18.72 -10.10 7.32
CA SER A 326 18.39 -8.67 7.47
C SER A 326 17.14 -8.43 8.29
N HIS A 327 16.11 -9.25 8.11
CA HIS A 327 14.92 -9.24 8.97
C HIS A 327 14.16 -10.55 8.83
N ILE A 328 14.23 -11.40 9.87
CA ILE A 328 13.74 -12.78 9.77
C ILE A 328 12.23 -12.87 9.51
N TYR A 329 11.42 -11.99 10.09
CA TYR A 329 9.96 -12.03 9.96
C TYR A 329 9.48 -11.75 8.54
N ALA A 330 10.12 -10.78 7.87
CA ALA A 330 9.77 -10.35 6.52
C ALA A 330 10.08 -11.44 5.50
N TRP A 331 11.28 -12.00 5.62
CA TRP A 331 11.72 -13.13 4.83
C TRP A 331 10.81 -14.34 5.07
N ALA A 332 10.48 -14.64 6.33
CA ALA A 332 9.65 -15.80 6.68
C ALA A 332 8.26 -15.70 6.05
N GLN A 333 7.61 -14.53 6.07
CA GLN A 333 6.31 -14.33 5.44
C GLN A 333 6.34 -14.71 3.95
N LEU A 334 7.27 -14.14 3.18
CA LEU A 334 7.32 -14.33 1.74
C LEU A 334 7.83 -15.73 1.37
N SER A 335 8.90 -16.21 2.02
CA SER A 335 9.50 -17.52 1.74
C SER A 335 8.59 -18.67 2.15
N ALA A 336 7.94 -18.60 3.32
CA ALA A 336 6.98 -19.62 3.74
C ALA A 336 5.75 -19.66 2.84
N SER A 337 5.27 -18.51 2.37
CA SER A 337 4.16 -18.43 1.41
C SER A 337 4.50 -19.10 0.08
N ILE A 338 5.71 -18.88 -0.45
CA ILE A 338 6.20 -19.55 -1.67
C ILE A 338 6.31 -21.06 -1.45
N ALA A 339 6.89 -21.50 -0.32
CA ALA A 339 7.04 -22.91 -0.01
C ALA A 339 5.68 -23.61 0.15
N LEU A 340 4.74 -22.99 0.85
CA LEU A 340 3.38 -23.50 1.05
C LEU A 340 2.63 -23.60 -0.28
N TYR A 341 2.75 -22.60 -1.16
CA TYR A 341 2.16 -22.66 -2.49
C TYR A 341 2.63 -23.89 -3.27
N TYR A 342 3.93 -24.12 -3.37
CA TYR A 342 4.45 -25.27 -4.13
C TYR A 342 4.13 -26.60 -3.46
N LEU A 343 4.11 -26.66 -2.13
CA LEU A 343 3.64 -27.83 -1.39
C LEU A 343 2.20 -28.19 -1.78
N LEU A 344 1.28 -27.21 -1.68
CA LEU A 344 -0.13 -27.41 -2.02
C LEU A 344 -0.33 -27.73 -3.50
N LYS A 345 0.42 -27.07 -4.39
CA LYS A 345 0.39 -27.35 -5.83
C LYS A 345 0.84 -28.78 -6.14
N SER A 346 1.92 -29.23 -5.50
CA SER A 346 2.42 -30.61 -5.67
C SER A 346 1.47 -31.66 -5.14
N ILE A 347 0.81 -31.41 -3.99
CA ILE A 347 -0.22 -32.29 -3.45
C ILE A 347 -1.42 -32.36 -4.41
N ARG A 348 -1.92 -31.19 -4.86
CA ARG A 348 -3.12 -31.09 -5.71
C ARG A 348 -2.91 -31.70 -7.09
N LEU A 349 -1.80 -31.38 -7.75
CA LEU A 349 -1.50 -31.84 -9.12
C LEU A 349 -0.80 -33.19 -9.14
N LYS A 350 -0.44 -33.75 -7.97
CA LYS A 350 0.40 -34.96 -7.84
C LYS A 350 1.68 -34.86 -8.67
N SER A 351 2.24 -33.66 -8.79
CA SER A 351 3.41 -33.36 -9.62
C SER A 351 4.52 -32.71 -8.81
N ARG A 352 5.75 -33.18 -8.97
CA ARG A 352 6.92 -32.52 -8.36
C ARG A 352 7.19 -31.16 -9.02
N PRO A 353 7.67 -30.15 -8.28
CA PRO A 353 8.19 -28.93 -8.88
C PRO A 353 9.39 -29.25 -9.77
N ASP A 354 9.73 -28.34 -10.68
CA ASP A 354 10.94 -28.48 -11.49
C ASP A 354 12.21 -28.36 -10.64
N ASN A 355 13.34 -28.88 -11.14
CA ASN A 355 14.60 -28.96 -10.38
C ASN A 355 15.06 -27.58 -9.86
N TYR A 356 14.91 -26.52 -10.65
CA TYR A 356 15.25 -25.16 -10.23
C TYR A 356 14.46 -24.77 -8.96
N THR A 357 13.14 -24.96 -9.01
CA THR A 357 12.24 -24.68 -7.90
C THR A 357 12.55 -25.56 -6.69
N LEU A 358 12.76 -26.85 -6.91
CA LEU A 358 13.13 -27.80 -5.84
C LEU A 358 14.41 -27.38 -5.13
N THR A 359 15.46 -26.99 -5.85
CA THR A 359 16.72 -26.54 -5.24
C THR A 359 16.55 -25.24 -4.46
N TYR A 360 15.75 -24.29 -4.96
CA TYR A 360 15.43 -23.07 -4.21
C TYR A 360 14.67 -23.38 -2.91
N LEU A 361 13.69 -24.28 -2.98
CA LEU A 361 12.89 -24.70 -1.83
C LEU A 361 13.70 -25.51 -0.82
N SER A 362 14.55 -26.43 -1.26
CA SER A 362 15.39 -27.24 -0.37
C SER A 362 16.35 -26.37 0.44
N PHE A 363 16.74 -25.21 -0.10
CA PHE A 363 17.51 -24.22 0.62
C PHE A 363 16.66 -23.50 1.69
N SER A 364 15.43 -23.11 1.34
CA SER A 364 14.59 -22.27 2.22
C SER A 364 13.91 -23.07 3.35
N ILE A 365 13.49 -24.30 3.09
CA ILE A 365 12.69 -25.13 4.01
C ILE A 365 13.38 -25.38 5.37
N PRO A 366 14.68 -25.73 5.45
CA PRO A 366 15.34 -25.93 6.74
C PRO A 366 15.26 -24.68 7.64
N PHE A 367 15.46 -23.50 7.07
CA PHE A 367 15.39 -22.24 7.81
C PHE A 367 13.95 -21.87 8.19
N ILE A 368 12.96 -22.16 7.34
CA ILE A 368 11.54 -22.00 7.68
C ILE A 368 11.19 -22.90 8.88
N ALA A 369 11.63 -24.17 8.86
CA ALA A 369 11.38 -25.10 9.95
C ALA A 369 12.04 -24.67 11.26
N ILE A 370 13.30 -24.22 11.21
CA ILE A 370 14.02 -23.66 12.37
C ILE A 370 13.31 -22.41 12.88
N GLY A 371 12.93 -21.48 11.99
CA GLY A 371 12.21 -20.26 12.36
C GLY A 371 10.88 -20.57 13.04
N PHE A 372 10.11 -21.51 12.50
CA PHE A 372 8.86 -21.97 13.12
C PHE A 372 9.08 -22.57 14.51
N PHE A 373 10.11 -23.40 14.68
CA PHE A 373 10.50 -23.93 15.98
C PHE A 373 10.89 -22.81 16.97
N LEU A 374 11.61 -21.79 16.52
CA LEU A 374 12.00 -20.64 17.35
C LEU A 374 10.80 -19.75 17.73
N ILE A 375 9.80 -19.65 16.85
CA ILE A 375 8.52 -18.97 17.17
C ILE A 375 7.75 -19.78 18.21
N LEU A 376 7.58 -21.09 18.02
CA LEU A 376 6.87 -21.95 18.96
C LEU A 376 7.55 -22.07 20.32
N SER A 377 8.88 -21.97 20.37
CA SER A 377 9.64 -21.97 21.62
C SER A 377 9.70 -20.59 22.29
N GLY A 378 9.09 -19.55 21.70
CA GLY A 378 9.01 -18.20 22.27
C GLY A 378 10.26 -17.35 22.12
N VAL A 379 11.29 -17.83 21.40
CA VAL A 379 12.53 -17.07 21.12
C VAL A 379 12.26 -15.90 20.17
N PHE A 380 11.44 -16.15 19.14
CA PHE A 380 10.93 -15.10 18.25
C PHE A 380 9.44 -14.91 18.49
N PRO A 381 9.04 -14.00 19.40
CA PRO A 381 7.64 -13.82 19.73
C PRO A 381 6.88 -13.34 18.48
N VAL A 382 5.83 -14.08 18.13
CA VAL A 382 4.82 -13.66 17.16
C VAL A 382 3.51 -13.55 17.93
N PRO A 383 2.90 -12.36 18.01
CA PRO A 383 1.64 -12.20 18.71
C PRO A 383 0.54 -12.92 17.93
N MET A 384 0.12 -14.09 18.41
CA MET A 384 -0.99 -14.87 17.88
C MET A 384 -2.30 -14.41 18.53
N GLY A 385 -3.37 -14.31 17.76
CA GLY A 385 -4.68 -13.94 18.27
C GLY A 385 -5.75 -14.01 17.20
N LEU A 386 -6.99 -14.31 17.60
CA LEU A 386 -8.12 -14.19 16.69
C LEU A 386 -8.35 -12.73 16.32
N LEU A 387 -8.83 -12.50 15.09
CA LEU A 387 -9.13 -11.18 14.55
C LEU A 387 -9.88 -10.31 15.56
N ASN A 388 -9.21 -9.26 16.04
CA ASN A 388 -9.85 -8.17 16.76
C ASN A 388 -10.01 -6.99 15.80
N TYR A 389 -11.24 -6.79 15.30
CA TYR A 389 -11.53 -5.75 14.32
C TYR A 389 -11.20 -4.33 14.82
N ASN A 390 -11.39 -4.05 16.11
CA ASN A 390 -11.04 -2.77 16.72
C ASN A 390 -9.51 -2.59 16.78
N GLN A 391 -8.78 -3.66 17.06
CA GLN A 391 -7.32 -3.63 17.03
C GLN A 391 -6.77 -3.45 15.61
N LEU A 392 -7.40 -4.07 14.61
CA LEU A 392 -7.02 -3.93 13.21
C LEU A 392 -7.25 -2.50 12.72
N THR A 393 -8.41 -1.92 13.00
CA THR A 393 -8.71 -0.51 12.67
C THR A 393 -7.78 0.45 13.39
N TYR A 394 -7.45 0.18 14.66
CA TYR A 394 -6.43 0.91 15.40
C TYR A 394 -5.05 0.81 14.75
N GLN A 395 -4.63 -0.36 14.27
CA GLN A 395 -3.35 -0.48 13.57
C GLN A 395 -3.32 0.29 12.24
N ILE A 396 -4.41 0.21 11.48
CA ILE A 396 -4.55 0.92 10.21
C ILE A 396 -4.54 2.43 10.43
N ALA A 397 -5.26 2.95 11.44
CA ALA A 397 -5.38 4.39 11.65
C ALA A 397 -4.23 4.99 12.49
N VAL A 398 -3.79 4.28 13.52
CA VAL A 398 -2.93 4.81 14.60
C VAL A 398 -1.50 4.34 14.44
N VAL A 399 -1.30 3.02 14.41
CA VAL A 399 0.05 2.44 14.43
C VAL A 399 0.79 2.75 13.11
N SER A 400 0.04 2.89 12.02
CA SER A 400 0.60 3.34 10.74
C SER A 400 0.63 4.87 10.57
N TRP A 401 0.20 5.66 11.55
CA TRP A 401 0.03 7.12 11.37
C TRP A 401 -0.78 7.47 10.11
N GLY A 402 -1.87 6.73 9.88
CA GLY A 402 -2.75 6.94 8.73
C GLY A 402 -2.19 6.53 7.37
N SER A 403 -0.93 6.10 7.25
CA SER A 403 -0.34 5.67 5.97
C SER A 403 -1.02 4.45 5.37
N ASN A 404 -1.52 3.54 6.23
CA ASN A 404 -2.32 2.39 5.81
C ASN A 404 -3.80 2.73 5.60
N ASN A 405 -4.20 3.99 5.77
CA ASN A 405 -5.52 4.46 5.41
C ASN A 405 -5.57 5.02 3.99
N ALA A 406 -4.91 4.35 3.02
CA ALA A 406 -4.75 4.77 1.63
C ALA A 406 -5.74 4.07 0.69
N LEU A 407 -6.98 4.56 0.70
CA LEU A 407 -8.12 3.94 0.04
C LEU A 407 -7.88 3.68 -1.45
N LEU A 408 -7.43 4.70 -2.17
CA LEU A 408 -7.32 4.64 -3.62
C LEU A 408 -6.24 3.62 -4.03
N TYR A 409 -5.12 3.59 -3.31
CA TYR A 409 -4.06 2.62 -3.54
C TYR A 409 -4.54 1.17 -3.34
N PHE A 410 -5.24 0.88 -2.24
CA PHE A 410 -5.75 -0.46 -1.98
C PHE A 410 -6.87 -0.88 -2.93
N LEU A 411 -7.72 0.05 -3.37
CA LEU A 411 -8.71 -0.23 -4.42
C LEU A 411 -8.04 -0.61 -5.73
N LEU A 412 -7.06 0.19 -6.19
CA LEU A 412 -6.31 -0.09 -7.41
C LEU A 412 -5.58 -1.43 -7.32
N SER A 413 -4.96 -1.73 -6.18
CA SER A 413 -4.29 -3.00 -5.93
C SER A 413 -5.28 -4.18 -5.94
N SER A 414 -6.40 -4.08 -5.22
CA SER A 414 -7.44 -5.11 -5.15
C SER A 414 -8.02 -5.44 -6.54
N PHE A 415 -8.37 -4.42 -7.33
CA PHE A 415 -8.86 -4.61 -8.69
C PHE A 415 -7.82 -5.20 -9.66
N GLY A 416 -6.54 -5.00 -9.36
CA GLY A 416 -5.42 -5.42 -10.20
C GLY A 416 -5.10 -6.90 -10.11
N ASN A 417 -5.48 -7.54 -9.00
CA ASN A 417 -5.20 -8.96 -8.75
C ASN A 417 -5.78 -9.90 -9.81
N LYS A 418 -6.86 -9.50 -10.49
CA LYS A 418 -7.43 -10.29 -11.60
C LYS A 418 -6.52 -10.40 -12.83
N TYR A 419 -5.51 -9.53 -12.94
CA TYR A 419 -4.55 -9.47 -14.06
C TYR A 419 -3.22 -10.14 -13.74
N ILE A 420 -2.94 -10.47 -12.47
CA ILE A 420 -1.75 -11.22 -12.11
C ILE A 420 -1.89 -12.63 -12.70
N LYS A 421 -0.90 -13.09 -13.48
CA LYS A 421 -0.89 -14.45 -14.04
C LYS A 421 -0.06 -15.42 -13.21
N GLU A 422 0.86 -14.90 -12.41
CA GLU A 422 1.75 -15.71 -11.60
C GLU A 422 1.05 -16.19 -10.35
N GLU A 423 0.61 -17.45 -10.38
CA GLU A 423 -0.14 -18.12 -9.32
C GLU A 423 0.56 -18.04 -7.94
N VAL A 424 1.90 -18.07 -7.91
CA VAL A 424 2.67 -17.92 -6.67
C VAL A 424 2.37 -16.58 -6.01
N LEU A 425 2.34 -15.49 -6.78
CA LEU A 425 2.14 -14.14 -6.27
C LEU A 425 0.71 -13.93 -5.75
N ASP A 426 -0.28 -14.48 -6.47
CA ASP A 426 -1.67 -14.49 -6.02
C ASP A 426 -1.84 -15.26 -4.72
N PHE A 427 -1.15 -16.38 -4.58
CA PHE A 427 -1.18 -17.18 -3.37
C PHE A 427 -0.54 -16.42 -2.20
N VAL A 428 0.61 -15.77 -2.40
CA VAL A 428 1.29 -14.93 -1.39
C VAL A 428 0.37 -13.82 -0.91
N TYR A 429 -0.34 -13.13 -1.82
CA TYR A 429 -1.35 -12.13 -1.46
C TYR A 429 -2.47 -12.75 -0.63
N SER A 430 -3.07 -13.84 -1.13
CA SER A 430 -4.25 -14.46 -0.54
C SER A 430 -3.97 -14.99 0.86
N ILE A 431 -2.86 -15.73 1.04
CA ILE A 431 -2.50 -16.30 2.34
C ILE A 431 -2.16 -15.21 3.36
N SER A 432 -1.54 -14.10 2.94
CA SER A 432 -1.24 -12.97 3.82
C SER A 432 -2.51 -12.24 4.27
N VAL A 433 -3.51 -12.09 3.38
CA VAL A 433 -4.83 -11.56 3.74
C VAL A 433 -5.57 -12.47 4.72
N PHE A 434 -5.57 -13.79 4.50
CA PHE A 434 -6.19 -14.73 5.43
C PHE A 434 -5.45 -14.81 6.77
N ALA A 435 -4.13 -14.66 6.78
CA ALA A 435 -3.32 -14.70 7.98
C ALA A 435 -3.64 -13.57 8.98
N ILE A 436 -4.21 -12.44 8.52
CA ILE A 436 -4.76 -11.38 9.39
C ILE A 436 -5.78 -11.93 10.40
N ILE A 437 -6.51 -12.99 10.06
CA ILE A 437 -7.51 -13.58 10.96
C ILE A 437 -6.86 -14.17 12.23
N PHE A 438 -5.58 -14.56 12.15
CA PHE A 438 -4.89 -15.33 13.19
C PHE A 438 -3.69 -14.61 13.82
N LEU A 439 -3.26 -13.47 13.25
CA LEU A 439 -2.08 -12.74 13.67
C LEU A 439 -2.44 -11.35 14.16
N ALA A 440 -2.01 -11.02 15.39
CA ALA A 440 -2.33 -9.73 15.99
C ALA A 440 -1.66 -8.54 15.29
N PRO A 441 -0.40 -8.57 14.80
CA PRO A 441 0.19 -7.47 14.03
C PRO A 441 -0.20 -7.56 12.54
N ALA A 442 -1.50 -7.61 12.30
CA ALA A 442 -2.12 -7.90 11.01
C ALA A 442 -1.72 -6.94 9.88
N THR A 443 -1.43 -5.67 10.17
CA THR A 443 -1.10 -4.69 9.12
C THR A 443 0.25 -4.97 8.46
N ASN A 444 1.22 -5.52 9.19
CA ASN A 444 2.55 -5.79 8.67
C ASN A 444 2.50 -6.81 7.52
N LEU A 445 1.60 -7.79 7.63
CA LEU A 445 1.40 -8.81 6.60
C LEU A 445 0.92 -8.24 5.27
N ILE A 446 0.20 -7.11 5.28
CA ILE A 446 -0.31 -6.51 4.05
C ILE A 446 0.64 -5.49 3.47
N ILE A 447 1.29 -4.67 4.32
CA ILE A 447 2.25 -3.69 3.82
C ILE A 447 3.46 -4.38 3.19
N ASP A 448 3.84 -5.58 3.66
CA ASP A 448 4.99 -6.33 3.13
C ASP A 448 4.74 -6.95 1.74
N LEU A 449 3.48 -6.90 1.25
CA LEU A 449 3.11 -7.42 -0.06
C LEU A 449 3.52 -6.46 -1.20
N PRO A 450 3.86 -7.00 -2.40
CA PRO A 450 4.17 -6.19 -3.58
C PRO A 450 2.91 -5.62 -4.25
N LEU A 451 2.09 -4.88 -3.48
CA LEU A 451 0.79 -4.31 -3.89
C LEU A 451 0.90 -3.32 -5.06
N PHE A 452 2.09 -2.79 -5.32
CA PHE A 452 2.39 -1.93 -6.48
C PHE A 452 2.23 -2.65 -7.83
N ILE A 453 2.39 -3.98 -7.88
CA ILE A 453 2.25 -4.78 -9.12
C ILE A 453 0.80 -4.80 -9.60
N PRO A 454 -0.17 -5.27 -8.79
CA PRO A 454 -1.56 -5.23 -9.21
C PRO A 454 -2.06 -3.78 -9.38
N ALA A 455 -1.62 -2.82 -8.56
CA ALA A 455 -1.97 -1.42 -8.77
C ALA A 455 -1.50 -0.91 -10.16
N ALA A 456 -0.29 -1.30 -10.60
CA ALA A 456 0.22 -0.97 -11.94
C ALA A 456 -0.63 -1.61 -13.05
N TYR A 457 -1.06 -2.86 -12.88
CA TYR A 457 -1.97 -3.50 -13.82
C TYR A 457 -3.31 -2.76 -13.91
N THR A 458 -3.87 -2.29 -12.80
CA THR A 458 -5.12 -1.52 -12.82
C THR A 458 -4.93 -0.21 -13.59
N ILE A 459 -3.92 0.60 -13.25
CA ILE A 459 -3.69 1.90 -13.90
C ILE A 459 -3.45 1.75 -15.41
N ARG A 460 -2.69 0.74 -15.81
CA ARG A 460 -2.43 0.44 -17.24
C ARG A 460 -3.71 0.04 -17.99
N ASN A 461 -4.61 -0.69 -17.35
CA ASN A 461 -5.83 -1.20 -17.99
C ASN A 461 -7.01 -0.21 -17.95
N ILE A 462 -6.82 1.01 -17.46
CA ILE A 462 -7.82 2.08 -17.56
C ILE A 462 -7.88 2.58 -19.00
N ASP A 463 -9.08 2.60 -19.58
CA ASP A 463 -9.28 2.93 -21.00
C ASP A 463 -8.91 4.37 -21.36
N ARG A 464 -9.01 5.31 -20.39
CA ARG A 464 -8.70 6.73 -20.61
C ARG A 464 -7.37 7.10 -20.00
N GLN A 465 -6.39 7.38 -20.85
CA GLN A 465 -5.04 7.79 -20.44
C GLN A 465 -5.05 8.97 -19.46
N ASN A 466 -5.88 10.00 -19.69
CA ASN A 466 -5.96 11.15 -18.78
C ASN A 466 -6.36 10.75 -17.35
N VAL A 467 -7.26 9.77 -17.18
CA VAL A 467 -7.64 9.28 -15.85
C VAL A 467 -6.47 8.57 -15.20
N SER A 468 -5.76 7.72 -15.94
CA SER A 468 -4.56 7.07 -15.43
C SER A 468 -3.47 8.07 -15.01
N VAL A 469 -3.27 9.14 -15.79
CA VAL A 469 -2.32 10.22 -15.46
C VAL A 469 -2.73 10.95 -14.18
N PHE A 470 -4.00 11.37 -14.07
CA PHE A 470 -4.46 12.08 -12.87
C PHE A 470 -4.46 11.18 -11.63
N LEU A 471 -4.82 9.89 -11.74
CA LEU A 471 -4.68 8.95 -10.61
C LEU A 471 -3.23 8.81 -10.15
N LEU A 472 -2.28 8.72 -11.08
CA LEU A 472 -0.85 8.69 -10.74
C LEU A 472 -0.42 9.99 -10.04
N LEU A 473 -0.89 11.13 -10.53
CA LEU A 473 -0.61 12.42 -9.91
C LEU A 473 -1.19 12.50 -8.50
N SER A 474 -2.45 12.10 -8.29
CA SER A 474 -3.08 12.04 -6.97
C SER A 474 -2.26 11.20 -5.97
N LEU A 475 -1.80 10.01 -6.38
CA LEU A 475 -0.96 9.14 -5.54
C LEU A 475 0.40 9.76 -5.21
N ILE A 476 1.05 10.42 -6.18
CA ILE A 476 2.31 11.15 -5.96
C ILE A 476 2.10 12.31 -4.99
N LEU A 477 1.07 13.12 -5.21
CA LEU A 477 0.74 14.25 -4.34
C LEU A 477 0.42 13.81 -2.92
N TRP A 478 -0.29 12.68 -2.77
CA TRP A 478 -0.55 12.06 -1.48
C TRP A 478 0.74 11.56 -0.81
N GLY A 479 1.64 10.89 -1.54
CA GLY A 479 2.93 10.46 -1.01
C GLY A 479 3.78 11.64 -0.51
N ILE A 480 3.82 12.75 -1.25
CA ILE A 480 4.51 13.99 -0.84
C ILE A 480 3.82 14.61 0.38
N TYR A 481 2.48 14.66 0.42
CA TYR A 481 1.74 15.13 1.59
C TYR A 481 2.11 14.36 2.85
N MET A 482 2.09 13.04 2.76
CA MET A 482 2.42 12.17 3.88
C MET A 482 3.89 12.34 4.27
N SER A 483 4.80 12.47 3.32
CA SER A 483 6.21 12.79 3.59
C SER A 483 6.36 14.11 4.36
N ILE A 484 5.72 15.21 3.93
CA ILE A 484 5.79 16.50 4.66
C ILE A 484 5.22 16.38 6.09
N ASN A 485 4.17 15.58 6.28
CA ASN A 485 3.50 15.40 7.56
C ASN A 485 4.14 14.31 8.45
N SER A 486 5.23 13.70 8.00
CA SER A 486 5.99 12.77 8.83
C SER A 486 6.83 13.48 9.88
N VAL A 487 7.05 14.79 9.77
CA VAL A 487 7.83 15.54 10.74
C VAL A 487 6.91 15.97 11.91
N PRO A 488 7.24 15.62 13.16
CA PRO A 488 6.47 16.07 14.32
C PRO A 488 6.61 17.58 14.55
N MET A 489 5.53 18.26 14.93
CA MET A 489 5.61 19.61 15.52
C MET A 489 5.72 19.52 17.05
N LEU A 490 6.51 20.43 17.63
CA LEU A 490 6.53 20.70 19.07
C LEU A 490 5.34 21.56 19.48
#